data_AF-A0A0Q5ITY7-F1
#
_entry.id   AF-A0A0Q5ITY7-F1
#
_cell.length_a   1.000
_cell.length_b   1.000
_cell.length_c   1.000
_cell.angle_alpha   90.00
_cell.angle_beta   90.00
_cell.angle_gamma   90.00
#
_symmetry.space_group_name_H-M   'P 1'
#
loop_
_entity.id
_entity.type
_entity.pdbx_description
1 polymer ?
#
loop_
_entity_poly.entity_id
_entity_poly.type
_entity_poly.pdbx_seq_one_letter_code
_entity_poly.pdbx_strand_id
1 'polypeptide(L)'
;MPTSVLLTEGIGFLASAVSFVLWWPQAARVWRHRRDGGRLGGVSITSQVLLVVNAALWGGYAFVTGSFWVGAPGLVNAPLAVGTIVLLRRSRRVSATPGRSA
;
A
#
# COMPACT_ATOMS: atom_id res chain seq x y z
N MET A 1 -5.68 19.15 29.81
CA MET A 1 -4.87 18.46 28.79
C MET A 1 -3.87 19.46 28.23
N PRO A 2 -2.57 19.12 28.14
CA PRO A 2 -1.58 20.00 27.53
C PRO A 2 -1.93 20.24 26.04
N THR A 3 -1.82 21.47 25.56
CA THR A 3 -2.11 21.84 24.15
C THR A 3 -1.27 21.05 23.14
N SER A 4 -0.05 20.65 23.54
CA SER A 4 0.84 19.79 22.75
C SER A 4 0.27 18.40 22.47
N VAL A 5 -0.53 17.85 23.38
CA VAL A 5 -1.16 16.52 23.22
C VAL A 5 -2.26 16.59 22.16
N LEU A 6 -3.15 17.59 22.24
CA LEU A 6 -4.23 17.79 21.26
C LEU A 6 -3.69 18.02 19.84
N LEU A 7 -2.59 18.78 19.71
CA LEU A 7 -1.90 19.00 18.43
C LEU A 7 -1.32 17.71 17.85
N THR A 8 -0.65 16.90 18.68
CA THR A 8 -0.03 15.65 18.25
C THR A 8 -1.08 14.64 17.79
N GLU A 9 -2.16 14.48 18.54
CA GLU A 9 -3.29 13.60 18.21
C GLU A 9 -4.01 14.06 16.93
N GLY A 10 -4.27 15.36 16.78
CA GLY A 10 -4.93 15.92 15.59
C GLY A 10 -4.10 15.74 14.32
N ILE A 11 -2.79 16.01 14.38
CA ILE A 11 -1.87 15.80 13.26
C ILE A 11 -1.77 14.30 12.93
N GLY A 12 -1.65 13.44 13.95
CA GLY A 12 -1.58 11.98 13.78
C GLY A 12 -2.83 11.41 13.10
N PHE A 13 -4.01 11.89 13.50
CA PHE A 13 -5.28 11.55 12.86
C PHE A 13 -5.33 11.97 11.39
N LEU A 14 -5.00 13.23 11.08
CA LEU A 14 -5.03 13.75 9.71
C LEU A 14 -4.00 13.04 8.82
N ALA A 15 -2.78 12.80 9.32
CA ALA A 15 -1.75 12.07 8.59
C ALA A 15 -2.19 10.63 8.27
N SER A 16 -2.90 9.99 9.21
CA SER A 16 -3.48 8.65 9.01
C SER A 16 -4.59 8.67 7.97
N ALA A 17 -5.51 9.63 8.07
CA ALA A 17 -6.60 9.80 7.10
C ALA A 17 -6.08 10.04 5.68
N VAL A 18 -5.08 10.91 5.51
CA VAL A 18 -4.44 11.16 4.21
C VAL A 18 -3.77 9.87 3.71
N SER A 19 -3.03 9.16 4.56
CA SER A 19 -2.36 7.92 4.18
C SER A 19 -3.34 6.84 3.70
N PHE A 20 -4.54 6.76 4.27
CA PHE A 20 -5.58 5.83 3.83
C PHE A 20 -6.08 6.11 2.42
N VAL A 21 -6.20 7.38 2.03
CA VAL A 21 -6.74 7.76 0.71
C VAL A 21 -5.62 7.83 -0.34
N LEU A 22 -4.39 8.12 0.07
CA LEU A 22 -3.25 8.36 -0.84
C LEU A 22 -3.02 7.22 -1.83
N TRP A 23 -3.17 5.97 -1.37
CA TRP A 23 -2.90 4.77 -2.19
C TRP A 23 -4.13 4.24 -2.93
N TRP A 24 -5.32 4.80 -2.67
CA TRP A 24 -6.57 4.37 -3.30
C TRP A 24 -6.55 4.45 -4.82
N PRO A 25 -6.08 5.55 -5.46
CA PRO A 25 -6.09 5.67 -6.92
C PRO A 25 -5.22 4.59 -7.59
N GLN A 26 -4.09 4.27 -6.98
CA GLN A 26 -3.19 3.22 -7.47
C GLN A 26 -3.81 1.83 -7.31
N ALA A 27 -4.40 1.53 -6.15
CA ALA A 27 -5.11 0.29 -5.93
C ALA A 27 -6.29 0.11 -6.90
N ALA A 28 -7.07 1.17 -7.13
CA ALA A 28 -8.16 1.19 -8.09
C ALA A 28 -7.67 0.97 -9.52
N ARG A 29 -6.55 1.60 -9.92
CA ARG A 29 -5.94 1.39 -11.25
C ARG A 29 -5.50 -0.05 -11.43
N VAL A 30 -4.85 -0.65 -10.44
CA VAL A 30 -4.39 -2.04 -10.47
C VAL A 30 -5.58 -3.00 -10.55
N TRP A 31 -6.62 -2.76 -9.77
CA TRP A 31 -7.84 -3.57 -9.79
C TRP A 31 -8.56 -3.51 -11.13
N ARG A 32 -8.70 -2.32 -11.72
CA ARG A 32 -9.36 -2.10 -13.03
C ARG A 32 -8.62 -2.81 -14.16
N HIS A 33 -7.30 -2.78 -14.16
CA HIS A 33 -6.47 -3.35 -15.24
C HIS A 33 -5.88 -4.72 -14.90
N ARG A 34 -6.38 -5.41 -13.88
CA ARG A 34 -5.84 -6.70 -13.40
C ARG A 34 -5.76 -7.80 -14.48
N ARG A 35 -6.54 -7.68 -15.56
CA ARG A 35 -6.57 -8.62 -16.70
C ARG A 35 -5.75 -8.15 -17.90
N ASP A 36 -5.21 -6.94 -17.87
CA ASP A 36 -4.42 -6.33 -18.94
C ASP A 36 -3.02 -5.99 -18.39
N GLY A 37 -2.13 -6.98 -18.45
CA GLY A 37 -0.77 -6.86 -17.92
C GLY A 37 0.05 -5.78 -18.60
N GLY A 38 -0.25 -5.46 -19.87
CA GLY A 38 0.42 -4.38 -20.61
C GLY A 38 0.16 -3.02 -19.98
N ARG A 39 -1.08 -2.76 -19.54
CA ARG A 39 -1.46 -1.49 -18.88
C ARG A 39 -0.93 -1.35 -17.45
N LEU A 40 -0.39 -2.43 -16.89
CA LEU A 40 0.25 -2.47 -15.56
C LEU A 40 1.79 -2.47 -15.63
N GLY A 41 2.40 -2.39 -16.82
CA GLY A 41 3.85 -2.45 -17.01
C GLY A 41 4.63 -1.38 -16.22
N GLY A 42 4.04 -0.20 -16.01
CA GLY A 42 4.64 0.89 -15.23
C GLY A 42 4.60 0.72 -13.71
N VAL A 43 3.98 -0.35 -13.17
CA VAL A 43 3.90 -0.56 -11.72
C VAL A 43 5.01 -1.51 -11.26
N SER A 44 5.94 -0.96 -10.47
CA SER A 44 7.08 -1.69 -9.92
C SER A 44 6.69 -2.56 -8.73
N ILE A 45 6.98 -3.87 -8.82
CA ILE A 45 6.83 -4.81 -7.70
C ILE A 45 7.80 -4.44 -6.57
N THR A 46 9.03 -4.03 -6.91
CA THR A 46 10.05 -3.63 -5.91
C THR A 46 9.55 -2.48 -5.05
N SER A 47 8.91 -1.47 -5.64
CA SER A 47 8.34 -0.36 -4.89
C SER A 47 7.25 -0.80 -3.93
N GLN A 48 6.43 -1.79 -4.31
CA GLN A 48 5.41 -2.35 -3.41
C GLN A 48 6.03 -3.17 -2.28
N VAL A 49 7.11 -3.91 -2.54
CA VAL A 49 7.85 -4.63 -1.49
C VAL A 49 8.45 -3.65 -0.48
N LEU A 50 9.08 -2.58 -0.97
CA LEU A 50 9.60 -1.52 -0.10
C LEU A 50 8.50 -0.87 0.73
N LEU A 51 7.29 -0.70 0.18
CA LEU A 51 6.15 -0.18 0.92
C LEU A 51 5.72 -1.11 2.06
N VAL A 52 5.74 -2.44 1.84
CA VAL A 52 5.46 -3.43 2.89
C VAL A 52 6.54 -3.40 3.98
N VAL A 53 7.83 -3.36 3.60
CA VAL A 53 8.93 -3.27 4.56
C VAL A 53 8.83 -1.97 5.37
N ASN A 54 8.55 -0.85 4.72
CA ASN A 54 8.33 0.43 5.37
C ASN A 54 7.17 0.36 6.38
N ALA A 55 6.03 -0.25 6.01
CA ALA A 55 4.91 -0.43 6.92
C ALA A 55 5.26 -1.31 8.13
N ALA A 56 6.08 -2.36 7.94
CA ALA A 56 6.56 -3.19 9.03
C ALA A 56 7.49 -2.44 10.00
N LEU A 57 8.41 -1.62 9.47
CA LEU A 57 9.30 -0.77 10.28
C LEU A 57 8.51 0.25 11.09
N TRP A 58 7.54 0.94 10.48
CA TRP A 58 6.66 1.87 11.18
C TRP A 58 5.77 1.19 12.22
N GLY A 59 5.27 -0.01 11.92
CA GLY A 59 4.52 -0.82 12.89
C GLY A 59 5.37 -1.23 14.09
N GLY A 60 6.62 -1.65 13.87
CA GLY A 60 7.57 -1.94 14.95
C GLY A 60 7.89 -0.71 15.79
N TYR A 61 8.10 0.44 15.14
CA TYR A 61 8.34 1.70 15.83
C TYR A 61 7.13 2.14 16.68
N ALA A 62 5.91 2.04 16.14
CA ALA A 62 4.68 2.33 16.87
C ALA A 62 4.51 1.43 18.11
N PHE A 63 4.83 0.13 17.97
CA PHE A 63 4.80 -0.81 19.08
C PHE A 63 5.79 -0.43 20.18
N VAL A 64 7.04 -0.12 19.82
CA VAL A 64 8.10 0.28 20.77
C VAL A 64 7.78 1.61 21.47
N THR A 65 7.14 2.55 20.78
CA THR A 65 6.85 3.89 21.30
C THR A 65 5.47 4.04 21.94
N GLY A 66 4.60 3.03 21.84
CA GLY A 66 3.20 3.12 22.26
C GLY A 66 2.38 4.13 21.44
N SER A 67 2.86 4.56 20.27
CA SER A 67 2.20 5.59 19.47
C SER A 67 1.26 4.98 18.42
N PHE A 68 -0.04 5.00 18.69
CA PHE A 68 -1.06 4.42 17.82
C PHE A 68 -1.08 5.05 16.41
N TRP A 69 -1.09 6.39 16.33
CA TRP A 69 -1.21 7.11 15.06
C TRP A 69 -0.03 6.90 14.12
N VAL A 70 1.13 6.57 14.68
CA VAL A 70 2.33 6.27 13.89
C VAL A 70 2.22 4.91 13.18
N GLY A 71 1.53 3.95 13.80
CA GLY A 71 1.31 2.62 13.24
C GLY A 71 0.07 2.51 12.35
N ALA A 72 -0.92 3.37 12.55
CA ALA A 72 -2.22 3.32 11.86
C ALA A 72 -2.12 3.32 10.31
N PRO A 73 -1.26 4.12 9.65
CA PRO A 73 -1.08 4.06 8.21
C PRO A 73 -0.63 2.69 7.70
N GLY A 74 0.20 1.98 8.47
CA GLY A 74 0.73 0.67 8.12
C GLY A 74 -0.37 -0.39 7.95
N LEU A 75 -1.46 -0.28 8.71
CA LEU A 75 -2.61 -1.20 8.65
C LEU A 75 -3.37 -1.14 7.33
N VAL A 76 -3.23 -0.07 6.56
CA VAL A 76 -3.87 0.07 5.24
C VAL A 76 -2.84 -0.04 4.11
N ASN A 77 -1.67 0.58 4.28
CA ASN A 77 -0.64 0.57 3.25
C ASN A 77 -0.12 -0.86 2.99
N ALA A 78 0.08 -1.67 4.04
CA ALA A 78 0.57 -3.04 3.85
C ALA A 78 -0.42 -3.94 3.09
N PRO A 79 -1.72 -4.02 3.46
CA PRO A 79 -2.69 -4.79 2.67
C PRO A 79 -2.83 -4.32 1.23
N LEU A 80 -2.83 -3.01 0.97
CA LEU A 80 -2.91 -2.47 -0.40
C LEU A 80 -1.67 -2.82 -1.23
N ALA A 81 -0.47 -2.75 -0.62
CA ALA A 81 0.78 -3.11 -1.27
C ALA A 81 0.81 -4.61 -1.59
N VAL A 82 0.44 -5.46 -0.64
CA VAL A 82 0.34 -6.92 -0.83
C VAL A 82 -0.67 -7.26 -1.93
N GLY A 83 -1.87 -6.67 -1.89
CA GLY A 83 -2.89 -6.85 -2.93
C GLY A 83 -2.39 -6.44 -4.31
N THR A 84 -1.67 -5.33 -4.41
CA THR A 84 -1.03 -4.87 -5.65
C THR A 84 -0.01 -5.86 -6.16
N ILE A 85 0.88 -6.38 -5.29
CA ILE A 85 1.87 -7.40 -5.66
C ILE A 85 1.18 -8.67 -6.20
N VAL A 86 0.16 -9.17 -5.51
CA VAL A 86 -0.58 -10.38 -5.91
C VAL A 86 -1.24 -10.18 -7.28
N LEU A 87 -1.90 -9.05 -7.50
CA LEU A 87 -2.57 -8.75 -8.77
C LEU A 87 -1.57 -8.57 -9.92
N LEU A 88 -0.45 -7.88 -9.69
CA LEU A 88 0.60 -7.75 -10.71
C LEU A 88 1.22 -9.09 -11.08
N ARG A 89 1.54 -9.94 -10.10
CA ARG A 89 2.08 -11.29 -10.34
C ARG A 89 1.09 -12.14 -11.12
N ARG A 90 -0.21 -12.10 -10.79
CA ARG A 90 -1.26 -12.81 -11.55
C ARG A 90 -1.39 -12.28 -12.98
N SER A 91 -1.45 -10.97 -13.16
CA SER A 91 -1.61 -10.34 -14.47
C SER A 91 -0.44 -10.66 -15.41
N ARG A 92 0.80 -10.58 -14.91
CA ARG A 92 2.00 -10.93 -15.68
C ARG A 92 2.04 -12.40 -16.10
N ARG A 93 1.55 -13.34 -15.27
CA ARG A 93 1.44 -14.76 -15.64
C ARG A 93 0.45 -14.99 -16.79
N VAL A 94 -0.69 -14.30 -16.76
CA VAL A 94 -1.69 -14.39 -17.83
C VAL A 94 -1.14 -13.85 -19.15
N SER A 95 -0.42 -12.71 -19.12
CA SER A 95 0.20 -12.15 -20.32
C SER A 95 1.41 -12.95 -20.84
N ALA A 96 2.08 -13.73 -19.98
CA ALA A 96 3.21 -14.59 -20.36
C ALA A 96 2.80 -15.94 -20.98
N THR A 97 1.52 -16.16 -21.28
CA THR A 97 1.05 -17.35 -22.02
C THR A 97 0.76 -17.02 -23.50
N PRO A 98 1.78 -16.84 -24.38
CA PRO A 98 1.58 -16.90 -25.82
C PRO A 98 1.59 -18.37 -26.24
N GLY A 99 0.42 -18.98 -26.42
CA GLY A 99 0.34 -20.41 -26.70
C GLY A 99 -1.07 -20.94 -26.96
N ARG A 100 -1.74 -20.39 -27.96
CA ARG A 100 -2.72 -21.14 -28.75
C ARG A 100 -2.78 -20.56 -30.16
N SER A 101 -1.69 -20.78 -30.89
CA SER A 101 -1.77 -20.96 -32.33
C SER A 101 -2.62 -22.21 -32.59
N ALA A 102 -3.76 -22.00 -33.23
CA ALA A 102 -4.50 -23.00 -34.00
C ALA A 102 -5.07 -22.26 -35.22
#